data_AF-A0A6N8Z5N5-F1
#
_entry.id   AF-A0A6N8Z5N5-F1
#
_cell.length_a   1.000
_cell.length_b   1.000
_cell.length_c   1.000
_cell.angle_alpha   90.00
_cell.angle_beta   90.00
_cell.angle_gamma   90.00
#
_symmetry.space_group_name_H-M   'P 1'
#
loop_
_entity.id
_entity.type
_entity.pdbx_description
1 polymer ?
#
loop_
_entity_poly.entity_id
_entity_poly.type
_entity_poly.pdbx_seq_one_letter_code
_entity_poly.pdbx_strand_id
1 'polypeptide(L)'
;MIKHVGLICYFLALLLASSLACDASQTPDSGHGDGYSLYPKLPHVTGHIDRVNPQADNPRHFKLLAITDEDGTNWEFRSDGWVGVSVGHLKDHQIQGTTITVWYETQPDGSLLARFVGD
;
A
#
# COMPACT_ATOMS: atom_id res chain seq x y z
N MET A 1 -38.19 46.15 -12.30
CA MET A 1 -38.46 45.80 -13.72
C MET A 1 -37.65 46.73 -14.63
N ILE A 2 -36.48 46.28 -15.10
CA ILE A 2 -35.86 46.70 -16.38
C ILE A 2 -35.26 45.41 -16.96
N LYS A 3 -35.63 45.09 -18.20
CA LYS A 3 -35.31 43.88 -18.94
C LYS A 3 -34.30 44.20 -20.04
N HIS A 4 -33.30 43.33 -20.17
CA HIS A 4 -32.59 42.86 -21.37
C HIS A 4 -31.88 43.87 -22.29
N VAL A 5 -30.55 43.73 -22.40
CA VAL A 5 -29.75 43.33 -23.60
C VAL A 5 -28.35 43.01 -23.02
N GLY A 6 -27.69 41.85 -23.14
CA GLY A 6 -27.76 40.81 -24.15
C GLY A 6 -26.59 40.89 -25.12
N LEU A 7 -25.32 40.97 -24.69
CA LEU A 7 -24.15 40.74 -25.58
C LEU A 7 -22.77 40.66 -24.87
N ILE A 8 -22.47 39.63 -24.06
CA ILE A 8 -21.07 39.20 -23.86
C ILE A 8 -21.03 37.67 -23.85
N CYS A 9 -21.33 37.10 -25.01
CA CYS A 9 -21.03 35.71 -25.31
C CYS A 9 -19.52 35.58 -25.56
N TYR A 10 -18.93 34.56 -24.92
CA TYR A 10 -17.93 33.69 -25.54
C TYR A 10 -16.69 34.35 -26.14
N PHE A 11 -15.76 34.83 -25.30
CA PHE A 11 -14.34 34.84 -25.67
C PHE A 11 -13.48 34.93 -24.39
N LEU A 12 -13.36 33.83 -23.66
CA LEU A 12 -12.10 33.46 -23.00
C LEU A 12 -12.12 31.97 -22.59
N ALA A 13 -12.37 31.10 -23.57
CA ALA A 13 -11.96 29.70 -23.50
C ALA A 13 -10.47 29.64 -23.86
N LEU A 14 -9.58 29.91 -22.90
CA LEU A 14 -8.18 29.47 -22.88
C LEU A 14 -7.53 30.01 -21.60
N LEU A 15 -7.53 29.22 -20.53
CA LEU A 15 -6.52 29.34 -19.48
C LEU A 15 -6.37 27.96 -18.84
N LEU A 16 -5.54 27.19 -19.54
CA LEU A 16 -4.64 26.14 -19.09
C LEU A 16 -5.04 25.32 -17.86
N ALA A 17 -5.28 24.05 -18.14
CA ALA A 17 -4.97 22.94 -17.24
C ALA A 17 -3.58 23.14 -16.60
N SER A 18 -3.56 23.24 -15.28
CA SER A 18 -2.39 23.20 -14.40
C SER A 18 -2.98 22.77 -13.06
N SER A 19 -2.81 21.55 -12.55
CA SER A 19 -1.59 20.74 -12.49
C SER A 19 -1.99 19.29 -12.19
N LEU A 20 -1.82 18.41 -13.18
CA LEU A 20 -1.48 17.01 -12.91
C LEU A 20 -0.01 16.95 -12.46
N ALA A 21 0.33 15.89 -11.73
CA ALA A 21 1.61 15.60 -11.08
C ALA A 21 1.78 16.26 -9.71
N CYS A 22 1.11 15.70 -8.69
CA CYS A 22 1.82 15.57 -7.43
C CYS A 22 2.85 14.46 -7.65
N ASP A 23 4.10 14.91 -7.63
CA ASP A 23 5.32 14.16 -7.82
C ASP A 23 5.39 13.01 -6.80
N ALA A 24 5.09 11.79 -7.25
CA ALA A 24 5.42 10.57 -6.54
C ALA A 24 6.69 9.97 -7.17
N SER A 25 7.76 10.77 -7.29
CA SER A 25 9.10 10.25 -7.57
C SER A 25 9.92 10.22 -6.29
N GLN A 26 9.49 9.38 -5.34
CA GLN A 26 10.40 8.86 -4.32
C GLN A 26 10.72 7.42 -4.69
N THR A 27 11.67 7.26 -5.62
CA THR A 27 12.47 6.03 -5.65
C THR A 27 13.38 6.07 -4.42
N PRO A 28 13.30 5.10 -3.49
CA PRO A 28 14.26 5.00 -2.41
C PRO A 28 15.63 4.68 -3.02
N ASP A 29 16.52 5.64 -2.94
CA ASP A 29 17.94 5.52 -3.29
C ASP A 29 18.66 4.68 -2.22
N SER A 30 19.15 3.53 -2.69
CA SER A 30 20.36 2.78 -2.34
C SER A 30 20.64 2.38 -0.89
N GLY A 31 20.46 1.09 -0.61
CA GLY A 31 21.35 0.38 0.31
C GLY A 31 20.86 -1.00 0.74
N HIS A 32 21.18 -2.04 -0.04
CA HIS A 32 21.65 -3.38 0.38
C HIS A 32 21.12 -4.52 -0.54
N GLY A 33 22.02 -5.02 -1.41
CA GLY A 33 22.07 -6.37 -1.96
C GLY A 33 20.79 -7.02 -2.53
N ASP A 34 20.62 -6.93 -3.84
CA ASP A 34 20.21 -7.99 -4.81
C ASP A 34 18.99 -8.91 -4.52
N GLY A 35 18.23 -8.70 -3.45
CA GLY A 35 17.10 -9.54 -3.03
C GLY A 35 15.72 -9.04 -3.47
N TYR A 36 15.60 -7.78 -3.89
CA TYR A 36 14.31 -7.12 -4.16
C TYR A 36 13.82 -7.26 -5.61
N SER A 37 14.64 -7.78 -6.53
CA SER A 37 14.33 -7.78 -7.97
C SER A 37 13.17 -8.72 -8.38
N LEU A 38 12.78 -9.67 -7.50
CA LEU A 38 11.68 -10.60 -7.77
C LEU A 38 10.30 -10.08 -7.32
N TYR A 39 10.25 -9.15 -6.36
CA TYR A 39 9.00 -8.67 -5.78
C TYR A 39 8.23 -7.58 -6.54
N PRO A 40 8.80 -6.73 -7.43
CA PRO A 40 8.02 -5.70 -8.13
C PRO A 40 6.99 -6.27 -9.13
N LYS A 41 6.91 -7.60 -9.29
CA LYS A 41 5.92 -8.27 -10.15
C LYS A 41 4.70 -8.80 -9.39
N LEU A 42 4.75 -8.88 -8.06
CA LEU A 42 3.61 -9.35 -7.27
C LEU A 42 2.64 -8.19 -7.04
N PRO A 43 1.32 -8.47 -6.97
CA PRO A 43 0.39 -7.49 -6.44
C PRO A 43 0.81 -7.12 -5.02
N HIS A 44 0.59 -5.85 -4.68
CA HIS A 44 0.90 -5.32 -3.36
C HIS A 44 -0.20 -4.41 -2.87
N VAL A 45 -0.26 -4.27 -1.55
CA VAL A 45 -1.15 -3.32 -0.89
C VAL A 45 -0.40 -2.70 0.29
N THR A 46 -0.66 -1.41 0.51
CA THR A 46 -0.10 -0.64 1.61
C THR A 46 -1.21 -0.31 2.60
N GLY A 47 -0.95 -0.49 3.90
CA GLY A 47 -1.97 -0.26 4.90
C GLY A 47 -1.45 -0.28 6.33
N HIS A 48 -2.30 0.12 7.27
CA HIS A 48 -2.04 0.06 8.70
C HIS A 48 -2.30 -1.33 9.23
N ILE A 49 -1.46 -1.78 10.16
CA ILE A 49 -1.61 -3.11 10.75
C ILE A 49 -2.72 -3.09 11.80
N ASP A 50 -3.77 -3.86 11.56
CA ASP A 50 -4.86 -4.06 12.53
C ASP A 50 -4.51 -5.17 13.52
N ARG A 51 -3.86 -6.23 13.02
CA ARG A 51 -3.62 -7.46 13.79
C ARG A 51 -2.43 -8.26 13.26
N VAL A 52 -1.60 -8.73 14.18
CA VAL A 52 -0.52 -9.69 13.89
C VAL A 52 -0.62 -10.88 14.84
N ASN A 53 -0.88 -12.06 14.29
CA ASN A 53 -0.89 -13.31 15.03
C ASN A 53 0.38 -14.12 14.69
N PRO A 54 1.34 -14.28 15.62
CA PRO A 54 2.53 -15.10 15.38
C PRO A 54 2.16 -16.56 15.13
N GLN A 55 3.01 -17.27 14.39
CA GLN A 55 2.97 -18.73 14.36
C GLN A 55 3.48 -19.27 15.72
N ALA A 56 2.78 -20.25 16.29
CA ALA A 56 3.05 -20.71 17.66
C ALA A 56 4.43 -21.36 17.82
N ASP A 57 4.92 -22.00 16.76
CA ASP A 57 6.18 -22.75 16.70
C ASP A 57 7.33 -21.94 16.08
N ASN A 58 7.06 -20.77 15.47
CA ASN A 58 8.09 -19.94 14.86
C ASN A 58 7.72 -18.43 14.89
N PRO A 59 8.32 -17.64 15.81
CA PRO A 59 8.02 -16.21 15.94
C PRO A 59 8.57 -15.35 14.79
N ARG A 60 9.34 -15.93 13.86
CA ARG A 60 9.74 -15.26 12.61
C ARG A 60 8.63 -15.28 11.56
N HIS A 61 7.61 -16.11 11.73
CA HIS A 61 6.48 -16.23 10.81
C HIS A 61 5.20 -15.75 11.51
N PHE A 62 4.23 -15.30 10.72
CA PHE A 62 2.88 -15.03 11.22
C PHE A 62 1.89 -16.05 10.65
N LYS A 63 0.96 -16.46 11.51
CA LYS A 63 -0.22 -17.20 11.08
C LYS A 63 -1.19 -16.30 10.34
N LEU A 64 -1.31 -15.05 10.79
CA LEU A 64 -2.22 -14.05 10.22
C LEU A 64 -1.61 -12.66 10.38
N LEU A 65 -1.65 -11.87 9.32
CA LEU A 65 -1.42 -10.44 9.30
C LEU A 65 -2.66 -9.79 8.69
N ALA A 66 -3.32 -8.89 9.41
CA ALA A 66 -4.43 -8.10 8.89
C ALA A 66 -3.99 -6.64 8.80
N ILE A 67 -4.24 -6.02 7.64
CA ILE A 67 -4.04 -4.59 7.43
C ILE A 67 -5.31 -3.94 6.87
N THR A 68 -5.48 -2.65 7.13
CA THR A 68 -6.48 -1.81 6.48
C THR A 68 -5.81 -0.79 5.58
N ASP A 69 -6.17 -0.76 4.30
CA ASP A 69 -5.63 0.19 3.31
C ASP A 69 -6.30 1.57 3.39
N GLU A 70 -5.89 2.48 2.51
CA GLU A 70 -6.42 3.86 2.47
C GLU A 70 -7.91 3.95 2.09
N ASP A 71 -8.42 2.94 1.38
CA ASP A 71 -9.83 2.83 1.01
C ASP A 71 -10.69 2.23 2.14
N GLY A 72 -10.06 1.82 3.24
CA GLY A 72 -10.71 1.16 4.37
C GLY A 72 -10.98 -0.32 4.14
N THR A 73 -10.36 -0.93 3.12
CA THR A 73 -10.47 -2.37 2.83
C THR A 73 -9.57 -3.14 3.77
N ASN A 74 -10.11 -4.19 4.40
CA ASN A 74 -9.33 -5.08 5.24
C ASN A 74 -8.75 -6.24 4.41
N TRP A 75 -7.45 -6.46 4.55
CA TRP A 75 -6.69 -7.50 3.88
C TRP A 75 -6.09 -8.46 4.89
N GLU A 76 -6.33 -9.76 4.71
CA GLU A 76 -5.77 -10.81 5.57
C GLU A 76 -4.76 -11.68 4.81
N PHE A 77 -3.54 -11.74 5.33
CA PHE A 77 -2.44 -12.51 4.78
C PHE A 77 -2.03 -13.65 5.71
N ARG A 78 -1.58 -14.74 5.10
CA ARG A 78 -0.82 -15.81 5.76
C ARG A 78 0.64 -15.76 5.34
N SER A 79 1.51 -16.42 6.10
CA SER A 79 2.88 -16.71 5.67
C SER A 79 3.16 -18.20 5.83
N ASP A 80 3.93 -18.77 4.90
CA ASP A 80 4.45 -20.14 4.93
C ASP A 80 5.96 -20.18 5.17
N GLY A 81 6.58 -19.01 5.32
CA GLY A 81 8.03 -18.82 5.43
C GLY A 81 8.40 -17.43 5.92
N TRP A 82 9.70 -17.13 5.89
CA TRP A 82 10.21 -15.80 6.19
C TRP A 82 9.81 -14.81 5.09
N VAL A 83 9.27 -13.65 5.48
CA VAL A 83 8.75 -12.63 4.56
C VAL A 83 9.56 -11.32 4.58
N GLY A 84 10.80 -11.35 5.07
CA GLY A 84 11.67 -10.18 5.13
C GLY A 84 11.63 -9.41 6.47
N VAL A 85 10.57 -9.56 7.27
CA VAL A 85 10.42 -8.87 8.56
C VAL A 85 9.93 -9.81 9.66
N SER A 86 10.32 -9.50 10.90
CA SER A 86 9.91 -10.27 12.08
C SER A 86 8.54 -9.84 12.60
N VAL A 87 7.86 -10.72 13.34
CA VAL A 87 6.61 -10.36 14.02
C VAL A 87 6.80 -9.22 15.03
N GLY A 88 7.99 -9.12 15.65
CA GLY A 88 8.33 -8.00 16.52
C GLY A 88 8.31 -6.68 15.76
N HIS A 89 8.95 -6.65 14.58
CA HIS A 89 8.97 -5.46 13.74
C HIS A 89 7.55 -5.06 13.29
N LEU A 90 6.72 -6.03 12.88
CA LEU A 90 5.31 -5.78 12.53
C LEU A 90 4.52 -5.19 13.71
N LYS A 91 4.77 -5.66 14.94
CA LYS A 91 4.15 -5.08 16.14
C LYS A 91 4.61 -3.65 16.42
N ASP A 92 5.87 -3.33 16.11
CA ASP A 92 6.37 -1.98 16.26
C ASP A 92 5.64 -1.03 15.29
N HIS A 93 5.47 -1.41 14.02
CA HIS A 93 4.65 -0.65 13.07
C HIS A 93 3.19 -0.53 13.53
N GLN A 94 2.61 -1.60 14.07
CA GLN A 94 1.26 -1.59 14.62
C GLN A 94 1.11 -0.59 15.78
N ILE A 95 2.07 -0.56 16.72
CA ILE A 95 2.05 0.34 17.88
C ILE A 95 2.26 1.80 17.43
N GLN A 96 3.14 2.01 16.45
CA GLN A 96 3.44 3.34 15.92
C GLN A 96 2.33 3.88 15.01
N GLY A 97 1.43 3.02 14.54
CA GLY A 97 0.40 3.39 13.57
C GLY A 97 0.97 3.73 12.21
N THR A 98 2.17 3.24 11.88
CA THR A 98 2.79 3.40 10.56
C THR A 98 2.27 2.35 9.59
N THR A 99 2.24 2.67 8.31
CA THR A 99 1.87 1.73 7.24
C THR A 99 3.00 0.74 6.97
N ILE A 100 2.64 -0.39 6.36
CA ILE A 100 3.56 -1.33 5.72
C ILE A 100 3.05 -1.64 4.31
N THR A 101 3.93 -2.11 3.44
CA THR A 101 3.57 -2.65 2.12
C THR A 101 3.73 -4.17 2.12
N VAL A 102 2.69 -4.89 1.70
CA VAL A 102 2.68 -6.35 1.60
C VAL A 102 2.60 -6.76 0.14
N TRP A 103 3.60 -7.50 -0.33
CA TRP A 103 3.59 -8.16 -1.63
C TRP A 103 3.12 -9.60 -1.46
N TYR A 104 2.10 -10.00 -2.22
CA TYR A 104 1.39 -11.24 -1.97
C TYR A 104 1.09 -12.04 -3.24
N GLU A 105 0.71 -13.29 -3.04
CA GLU A 105 0.19 -14.19 -4.06
C GLU A 105 -1.20 -14.69 -3.66
N THR A 106 -2.16 -14.64 -4.56
CA THR A 106 -3.47 -15.25 -4.36
C THR A 106 -3.38 -16.75 -4.62
N GLN A 107 -3.67 -17.55 -3.60
CA GLN A 107 -3.68 -19.00 -3.69
C GLN A 107 -4.93 -19.52 -4.43
N PRO A 108 -4.94 -20.78 -4.91
CA PRO A 108 -6.11 -21.36 -5.58
C PRO A 108 -7.39 -21.39 -4.74
N ASP A 109 -7.26 -21.37 -3.40
CA ASP A 109 -8.38 -21.31 -2.46
C ASP A 109 -8.86 -19.88 -2.17
N GLY A 110 -8.27 -18.87 -2.82
CA GLY A 110 -8.57 -17.45 -2.63
C GLY A 110 -7.85 -16.81 -1.44
N SER A 111 -7.09 -17.56 -0.64
CA SER A 111 -6.30 -16.98 0.44
C SER A 111 -5.11 -16.19 -0.08
N LEU A 112 -4.69 -15.16 0.67
CA LEU A 112 -3.54 -14.33 0.31
C LEU A 112 -2.31 -14.79 1.08
N LEU A 113 -1.25 -15.09 0.35
CA LEU A 113 0.03 -15.52 0.90
C LEU A 113 1.05 -14.40 0.75
N ALA A 114 1.48 -13.82 1.87
CA ALA A 114 2.52 -12.80 1.87
C ALA A 114 3.85 -13.45 1.46
N ARG A 115 4.50 -12.84 0.47
CA ARG A 115 5.83 -13.23 -0.01
C ARG A 115 6.91 -12.29 0.48
N PHE A 116 6.55 -11.02 0.69
CA PHE A 116 7.43 -10.01 1.25
C PHE A 116 6.64 -8.91 1.95
N VAL A 117 7.21 -8.34 3.00
CA VAL A 117 6.69 -7.17 3.69
C VAL A 117 7.81 -6.14 3.80
N GLY A 118 7.51 -4.91 3.43
CA GLY A 118 8.42 -3.77 3.54
C GLY A 118 7.75 -2.62 4.27
N ASP A 119 8.58 -1.69 4.71
CA ASP A 119 8.20 -0.51 5.49
C ASP A 119 7.69 0.63 4.58
#